data_AF-A0A6L5EQT7-F1
#
_entry.id   AF-A0A6L5EQT7-F1
#
_cell.length_a   1.000
_cell.length_b   1.000
_cell.length_c   1.000
_cell.angle_alpha   90.00
_cell.angle_beta   90.00
_cell.angle_gamma   90.00
#
_symmetry.space_group_name_H-M   'P 1'
#
loop_
_entity.id
_entity.type
_entity.pdbx_description
1 polymer ?
#
loop_
_entity_poly.entity_id
_entity_poly.type
_entity_poly.pdbx_seq_one_letter_code
_entity_poly.pdbx_strand_id
1 'polypeptide(L)'
;MTVAQNSPDTGRRSWHRRASKPITVWLLIIVLVGLGHPAVPEYRWVLIHAFTLGAVTNSIVVWSQFFTERFLHQRLPEEARPWQLRKIWLLNAGIVVVLAGQIASVLPLTHAGAAVVALALLWHACSLTTQIRRVQRHQAEAARRLLPSVLGYVASALSLTAGAILGALLASPTSDSVHDVALHARLLQAHLILNVLGFLGLAAAASLVVLFPAIWRTRPPRSRAWVDLLIEVCGLLLAVTGALAGSSWLTGGGLLVYALGWGLSCARWASVITRAGLDKTTYGSLSVTASVLWLLACLLWLAMQVLRHGTQAALPTTALLVGFGGQLLIGVMSYLLPTTMRVRAAWGLRETYRGGMLRFTLTNGGLALWLAADNSWLRVGASALALLGLVAFLPLMGRAVRAQLNRGLENHESRPEIPHARGTSGQVALGVALLALLTALCSGLGRPGAAPPASDTEERNVTRVEVTAGDMVFEPASVTVPSGHRLLIELRNEDSQAHDLKLSNGARSGRLTPGKSVEIDAGIITADVPGWCTIAGHHTKGMTFDVLVDPASP
;
A
#
# COMPACT_ATOMS: atom_id res chain seq x y z
N MET A 1 9.80 -52.81 -17.21
CA MET A 1 9.15 -51.49 -17.08
C MET A 1 9.24 -51.04 -15.63
N THR A 2 10.34 -50.36 -15.27
CA THR A 2 10.53 -49.77 -13.94
C THR A 2 9.76 -48.46 -13.86
N VAL A 3 8.62 -48.49 -13.16
CA VAL A 3 7.89 -47.28 -12.78
C VAL A 3 8.83 -46.44 -11.90
N ALA A 4 9.38 -45.37 -12.48
CA ALA A 4 10.15 -44.39 -11.73
C ALA A 4 9.22 -43.75 -10.69
N GLN A 5 9.30 -44.24 -9.45
CA GLN A 5 8.71 -43.56 -8.30
C GLN A 5 9.44 -42.23 -8.15
N ASN A 6 8.85 -41.17 -8.69
CA ASN A 6 9.28 -39.81 -8.43
C ASN A 6 9.33 -39.61 -6.91
N SER A 7 10.53 -39.33 -6.39
CA SER A 7 10.71 -39.11 -4.95
C SER A 7 9.80 -37.95 -4.51
N PRO A 8 9.07 -38.06 -3.38
CA PRO A 8 8.04 -37.09 -2.98
C PRO A 8 8.55 -35.65 -2.80
N ASP A 9 9.87 -35.46 -2.68
CA ASP A 9 10.50 -34.14 -2.57
C ASP A 9 10.60 -33.39 -3.92
N THR A 10 10.55 -34.09 -5.06
CA THR A 10 10.65 -33.51 -6.41
C THR A 10 9.35 -32.83 -6.86
N GLY A 11 8.21 -33.49 -6.67
CA GLY A 11 6.87 -32.96 -6.99
C GLY A 11 6.56 -31.68 -6.20
N ARG A 12 6.87 -31.67 -4.91
CA ARG A 12 6.67 -30.52 -4.02
C ARG A 12 7.51 -29.30 -4.43
N ARG A 13 8.78 -29.48 -4.79
CA ARG A 13 9.64 -28.39 -5.28
C ARG A 13 9.10 -27.81 -6.59
N SER A 14 8.55 -28.67 -7.45
CA SER A 14 7.93 -28.24 -8.71
C SER A 14 6.66 -27.41 -8.48
N TRP A 15 5.83 -27.77 -7.50
CA TRP A 15 4.60 -27.05 -7.16
C TRP A 15 4.91 -25.65 -6.62
N HIS A 16 5.77 -25.54 -5.60
CA HIS A 16 6.12 -24.24 -5.01
C HIS A 16 6.69 -23.28 -6.06
N ARG A 17 7.58 -23.77 -6.92
CA ARG A 17 8.15 -22.95 -8.01
C ARG A 17 7.08 -22.45 -8.98
N ARG A 18 6.14 -23.31 -9.38
CA ARG A 18 5.06 -22.93 -10.32
C ARG A 18 4.03 -21.99 -9.66
N ALA A 19 3.65 -22.29 -8.42
CA ALA A 19 2.68 -21.52 -7.64
C ALA A 19 3.18 -20.12 -7.28
N SER A 20 4.48 -19.95 -7.00
CA SER A 20 5.07 -18.66 -6.66
C SER A 20 5.52 -17.82 -7.87
N LYS A 21 5.58 -18.40 -9.09
CA LYS A 21 5.99 -17.69 -10.32
C LYS A 21 5.18 -16.40 -10.57
N PRO A 22 3.83 -16.39 -10.44
CA PRO A 22 3.05 -15.16 -10.64
C PRO A 22 3.48 -14.01 -9.74
N ILE A 23 3.88 -14.28 -8.49
CA ILE A 23 4.29 -13.24 -7.54
C ILE A 23 5.49 -12.46 -8.11
N THR A 24 6.52 -13.16 -8.58
CA THR A 24 7.70 -12.51 -9.19
C THR A 24 7.34 -11.74 -10.45
N VAL A 25 6.46 -12.29 -11.28
CA VAL A 25 6.00 -11.62 -12.51
C VAL A 25 5.28 -10.32 -12.19
N TRP A 26 4.34 -10.33 -11.23
CA TRP A 26 3.63 -9.13 -10.80
C TRP A 26 4.54 -8.09 -10.17
N LEU A 27 5.51 -8.50 -9.34
CA LEU A 27 6.51 -7.58 -8.81
C LEU A 27 7.33 -6.89 -9.91
N LEU A 28 7.67 -7.61 -10.98
CA LEU A 28 8.33 -7.02 -12.15
C LEU A 28 7.38 -6.09 -12.92
N ILE A 29 6.12 -6.47 -13.13
CA ILE A 29 5.11 -5.63 -13.77
C ILE A 29 4.95 -4.29 -13.02
N ILE A 30 4.89 -4.32 -11.69
CA ILE A 30 4.75 -3.09 -10.87
C ILE A 30 5.95 -2.16 -11.08
N VAL A 31 7.17 -2.71 -11.15
CA VAL A 31 8.37 -1.91 -11.44
C VAL A 31 8.30 -1.31 -12.85
N LEU A 32 7.91 -2.10 -13.85
CA LEU A 32 7.79 -1.63 -15.23
C LEU A 32 6.71 -0.55 -15.39
N VAL A 33 5.53 -0.75 -14.81
CA VAL A 33 4.44 0.24 -14.79
C VAL A 33 4.86 1.49 -14.01
N GLY A 34 5.59 1.35 -12.91
CA GLY A 34 6.09 2.49 -12.14
C GLY A 34 7.08 3.34 -12.92
N LEU A 35 8.00 2.72 -13.67
CA LEU A 35 8.95 3.41 -14.53
C LEU A 35 8.27 4.04 -15.76
N GLY A 36 7.27 3.35 -16.33
CA GLY A 36 6.50 3.81 -17.49
C GLY A 36 5.23 4.58 -17.16
N HIS A 37 5.04 5.03 -15.90
CA HIS A 37 3.77 5.58 -15.44
C HIS A 37 3.20 6.76 -16.25
N PRO A 38 4.00 7.64 -16.91
CA PRO A 38 3.44 8.72 -17.73
C PRO A 38 2.67 8.22 -18.96
N ALA A 39 2.94 6.99 -19.42
CA ALA A 39 2.31 6.38 -20.58
C ALA A 39 1.12 5.47 -20.21
N VAL A 40 0.81 5.33 -18.92
CA VAL A 40 -0.23 4.41 -18.44
C VAL A 40 -1.46 5.21 -17.99
N PRO A 41 -2.62 5.05 -18.67
CA PRO A 41 -3.87 5.64 -18.22
C PRO A 41 -4.19 5.18 -16.79
N GLU A 42 -4.66 6.09 -15.94
CA GLU A 42 -5.00 5.78 -14.55
C GLU A 42 -3.89 5.01 -13.80
N TYR A 43 -2.61 5.36 -14.04
CA TYR A 43 -1.45 4.61 -13.53
C TYR A 43 -1.51 4.33 -12.03
N ARG A 44 -2.12 5.22 -11.24
CA ARG A 44 -2.32 5.04 -9.79
C ARG A 44 -3.21 3.84 -9.50
N TRP A 45 -4.36 3.75 -10.18
CA TRP A 45 -5.27 2.62 -10.06
C TRP A 45 -4.59 1.32 -10.49
N VAL A 46 -3.87 1.34 -11.63
CA VAL A 46 -3.15 0.19 -12.16
C VAL A 46 -2.06 -0.28 -11.18
N LEU A 47 -1.24 0.62 -10.63
CA LEU A 47 -0.20 0.28 -9.66
C LEU A 47 -0.78 -0.30 -8.37
N ILE A 48 -1.86 0.31 -7.86
CA ILE A 48 -2.55 -0.19 -6.66
C ILE A 48 -3.00 -1.63 -6.90
N HIS A 49 -3.70 -1.90 -8.00
CA HIS A 49 -4.29 -3.22 -8.27
C HIS A 49 -3.25 -4.26 -8.73
N ALA A 50 -2.23 -3.86 -9.51
CA ALA A 50 -1.12 -4.75 -9.83
C ALA A 50 -0.37 -5.20 -8.56
N PHE A 51 -0.24 -4.31 -7.56
CA PHE A 51 0.32 -4.66 -6.27
C PHE A 51 -0.64 -5.53 -5.43
N THR A 52 -1.87 -5.08 -5.20
CA THR A 52 -2.81 -5.75 -4.30
C THR A 52 -3.36 -7.04 -4.90
N LEU A 53 -3.92 -7.01 -6.12
CA LEU A 53 -4.42 -8.20 -6.80
C LEU A 53 -3.28 -9.07 -7.34
N GLY A 54 -2.26 -8.47 -7.94
CA GLY A 54 -1.16 -9.22 -8.54
C GLY A 54 -0.23 -9.84 -7.48
N ALA A 55 0.57 -9.02 -6.80
CA ALA A 55 1.61 -9.52 -5.90
C ALA A 55 1.05 -10.05 -4.56
N VAL A 56 0.18 -9.28 -3.91
CA VAL A 56 -0.32 -9.59 -2.57
C VAL A 56 -1.31 -10.77 -2.61
N THR A 57 -2.31 -10.78 -3.49
CA THR A 57 -3.27 -11.89 -3.56
C THR A 57 -2.62 -13.21 -3.89
N ASN A 58 -1.73 -13.25 -4.89
CA ASN A 58 -0.99 -14.48 -5.20
C ASN A 58 -0.14 -14.95 -4.00
N SER A 59 0.48 -14.03 -3.27
CA SER A 59 1.22 -14.38 -2.06
C SER A 59 0.29 -14.97 -0.99
N ILE A 60 -0.83 -14.31 -0.69
CA ILE A 60 -1.77 -14.78 0.31
C ILE A 60 -2.31 -16.16 -0.06
N VAL A 61 -2.76 -16.39 -1.30
CA VAL A 61 -3.34 -17.68 -1.72
C VAL A 61 -2.34 -18.84 -1.62
N VAL A 62 -1.07 -18.61 -1.98
CA VAL A 62 -0.02 -19.64 -1.90
C VAL A 62 0.36 -19.92 -0.45
N TRP A 63 0.59 -18.86 0.33
CA TRP A 63 1.11 -18.99 1.69
C TRP A 63 0.05 -19.39 2.71
N SER A 64 -1.18 -18.93 2.58
CA SER A 64 -2.29 -19.37 3.44
C SER A 64 -2.49 -20.88 3.31
N GLN A 65 -2.48 -21.42 2.09
CA GLN A 65 -2.61 -22.86 1.85
C GLN A 65 -1.43 -23.63 2.45
N PHE A 66 -0.20 -23.14 2.25
CA PHE A 66 0.98 -23.75 2.86
C PHE A 66 0.93 -23.74 4.39
N PHE A 67 0.47 -22.65 4.99
CA PHE A 67 0.32 -22.52 6.44
C PHE A 67 -0.82 -23.37 6.97
N THR A 68 -1.95 -23.46 6.27
CA THR A 68 -3.05 -24.35 6.65
C THR A 68 -2.59 -25.80 6.76
N GLU A 69 -1.82 -26.30 5.78
CA GLU A 69 -1.30 -27.67 5.84
C GLU A 69 -0.36 -27.89 7.04
N ARG A 70 0.42 -26.86 7.41
CA ARG A 70 1.30 -26.91 8.58
C ARG A 70 0.56 -26.78 9.91
N PHE A 71 -0.36 -25.83 10.01
CA PHE A 71 -1.10 -25.48 11.23
C PHE A 71 -2.10 -26.57 11.61
N LEU A 72 -2.72 -27.20 10.62
CA LEU A 72 -3.63 -28.32 10.84
C LEU A 72 -2.89 -29.68 10.87
N HIS A 73 -1.57 -29.69 10.71
CA HIS A 73 -0.76 -30.91 10.59
C HIS A 73 -1.28 -31.90 9.53
N GLN A 74 -1.96 -31.38 8.50
CA GLN A 74 -2.60 -32.15 7.45
C GLN A 74 -1.97 -31.80 6.11
N ARG A 75 -1.26 -32.75 5.51
CA ARG A 75 -0.75 -32.58 4.14
C ARG A 75 -1.86 -32.88 3.15
N LEU A 76 -1.94 -32.07 2.10
CA LEU A 76 -2.81 -32.40 0.98
C LEU A 76 -2.19 -33.50 0.11
N PRO A 77 -3.01 -34.43 -0.41
CA PRO A 77 -2.55 -35.46 -1.33
C PRO A 77 -2.08 -34.84 -2.65
N GLU A 78 -1.19 -35.54 -3.36
CA GLU A 78 -0.56 -35.01 -4.58
C GLU A 78 -1.57 -34.74 -5.70
N GLU A 79 -2.67 -35.51 -5.74
CA GLU A 79 -3.81 -35.33 -6.64
C GLU A 79 -4.51 -33.96 -6.50
N ALA A 80 -4.37 -33.29 -5.35
CA ALA A 80 -4.92 -31.95 -5.13
C ALA A 80 -4.04 -30.83 -5.71
N ARG A 81 -2.76 -31.09 -6.00
CA ARG A 81 -1.79 -30.07 -6.46
C ARG A 81 -2.14 -29.46 -7.83
N PRO A 82 -2.58 -30.23 -8.86
CA PRO A 82 -3.02 -29.65 -10.12
C PRO A 82 -4.20 -28.70 -9.96
N TRP A 83 -5.16 -29.03 -9.09
CA TRP A 83 -6.32 -28.17 -8.81
C TRP A 83 -5.93 -26.86 -8.13
N GLN A 84 -4.95 -26.90 -7.22
CA GLN A 84 -4.38 -25.68 -6.64
C GLN A 84 -3.73 -24.79 -7.70
N LEU A 85 -2.97 -25.38 -8.64
CA LEU A 85 -2.35 -24.63 -9.73
C LEU A 85 -3.41 -24.03 -10.67
N ARG A 86 -4.44 -24.81 -11.06
CA ARG A 86 -5.55 -24.30 -11.88
C ARG A 86 -6.22 -23.09 -11.24
N LYS A 87 -6.49 -23.13 -9.94
CA LYS A 87 -7.05 -22.00 -9.19
C LYS A 87 -6.15 -20.76 -9.26
N ILE A 88 -4.82 -20.92 -9.08
CA ILE A 88 -3.86 -19.82 -9.18
C ILE A 88 -3.84 -19.23 -10.60
N TRP A 89 -3.83 -20.06 -11.64
CA TRP A 89 -3.84 -19.57 -13.02
C TRP A 89 -5.17 -18.90 -13.38
N LEU A 90 -6.30 -19.45 -12.95
CA LEU A 90 -7.62 -18.85 -13.10
C LEU A 90 -7.69 -17.48 -12.42
N LEU A 91 -7.19 -17.37 -11.20
CA LEU A 91 -7.07 -16.10 -10.49
C LEU A 91 -6.27 -15.08 -11.31
N ASN A 92 -5.09 -15.46 -11.82
CA ASN A 92 -4.27 -14.54 -12.62
C ASN A 92 -4.92 -14.16 -13.94
N ALA A 93 -5.64 -15.07 -14.59
CA ALA A 93 -6.44 -14.74 -15.77
C ALA A 93 -7.52 -13.71 -15.43
N GLY A 94 -8.25 -13.88 -14.33
CA GLY A 94 -9.23 -12.89 -13.85
C GLY A 94 -8.60 -11.54 -13.55
N ILE A 95 -7.42 -11.52 -12.93
CA ILE A 95 -6.67 -10.28 -12.63
C ILE A 95 -6.28 -9.56 -13.93
N VAL A 96 -5.72 -10.27 -14.91
CA VAL A 96 -5.36 -9.68 -16.21
C VAL A 96 -6.60 -9.14 -16.92
N VAL A 97 -7.70 -9.88 -16.91
CA VAL A 97 -8.96 -9.49 -17.53
C VAL A 97 -9.54 -8.24 -16.87
N VAL A 98 -9.55 -8.11 -15.53
CA VAL A 98 -10.07 -6.90 -14.87
C VAL A 98 -9.18 -5.68 -15.11
N LEU A 99 -7.85 -5.84 -15.10
CA LEU A 99 -6.92 -4.75 -15.43
C LEU A 99 -7.08 -4.30 -16.88
N ALA A 100 -7.14 -5.25 -17.82
CA ALA A 100 -7.32 -4.95 -19.24
C ALA A 100 -8.69 -4.30 -19.51
N GLY A 101 -9.75 -4.80 -18.88
CA GLY A 101 -11.09 -4.22 -18.95
C GLY A 101 -11.11 -2.77 -18.47
N GLN A 102 -10.47 -2.49 -17.32
CA GLN A 102 -10.43 -1.14 -16.79
C GLN A 102 -9.58 -0.19 -17.66
N ILE A 103 -8.41 -0.63 -18.11
CA ILE A 103 -7.53 0.19 -18.96
C ILE A 103 -8.18 0.49 -20.31
N ALA A 104 -8.92 -0.48 -20.86
CA ALA A 104 -9.64 -0.32 -22.12
C ALA A 104 -11.04 0.31 -21.95
N SER A 105 -11.45 0.63 -20.72
CA SER A 105 -12.80 1.12 -20.39
C SER A 105 -13.93 0.20 -20.89
N VAL A 106 -13.70 -1.13 -20.90
CA VAL A 106 -14.67 -2.15 -21.34
C VAL A 106 -15.35 -2.78 -20.12
N LEU A 107 -16.50 -2.24 -19.73
CA LEU A 107 -17.23 -2.63 -18.51
C LEU A 107 -17.51 -4.16 -18.41
N PRO A 108 -18.00 -4.86 -19.46
CA PRO A 108 -18.22 -6.30 -19.36
C PRO A 108 -16.95 -7.09 -19.05
N LEU A 109 -15.80 -6.61 -19.54
CA LEU A 109 -14.51 -7.26 -19.30
C LEU A 109 -14.05 -7.02 -17.85
N THR A 110 -14.21 -5.80 -17.33
CA THR A 110 -13.94 -5.48 -15.92
C THR A 110 -14.79 -6.35 -14.98
N HIS A 111 -16.10 -6.45 -15.24
CA HIS A 111 -17.02 -7.28 -14.45
C HIS A 111 -16.70 -8.77 -14.55
N ALA A 112 -16.41 -9.29 -15.75
CA ALA A 112 -16.03 -10.69 -15.95
C ALA A 112 -14.73 -11.03 -15.20
N GLY A 113 -13.72 -10.16 -15.29
CA GLY A 113 -12.47 -10.34 -14.56
C GLY A 113 -12.66 -10.34 -13.04
N ALA A 114 -13.43 -9.37 -12.53
CA ALA A 114 -13.77 -9.28 -11.11
C ALA A 114 -14.55 -10.51 -10.61
N ALA A 115 -15.50 -11.02 -11.41
CA ALA A 115 -16.25 -12.24 -11.10
C ALA A 115 -15.32 -13.47 -11.03
N VAL A 116 -14.38 -13.62 -11.97
CA VAL A 116 -13.39 -14.71 -11.95
C VAL A 116 -12.51 -14.63 -10.69
N VAL A 117 -12.05 -13.43 -10.32
CA VAL A 117 -11.28 -13.22 -9.07
C VAL A 117 -12.12 -13.63 -7.85
N ALA A 118 -13.35 -13.14 -7.75
CA ALA A 118 -14.26 -13.44 -6.64
C ALA A 118 -14.52 -14.96 -6.50
N LEU A 119 -14.79 -15.65 -7.62
CA LEU A 119 -15.01 -17.10 -7.65
C LEU A 119 -13.75 -17.89 -7.27
N ALA A 120 -12.57 -17.46 -7.71
CA ALA A 120 -11.31 -18.11 -7.35
C ALA A 120 -11.01 -18.00 -5.85
N LEU A 121 -11.33 -16.85 -5.22
CA LEU A 121 -11.17 -16.65 -3.78
C LEU A 121 -12.24 -17.38 -2.97
N LEU A 122 -13.47 -17.44 -3.46
CA LEU A 122 -14.51 -18.26 -2.84
C LEU A 122 -14.14 -19.75 -2.87
N TRP A 123 -13.65 -20.25 -4.00
CA TRP A 123 -13.09 -21.60 -4.09
C TRP A 123 -11.95 -21.80 -3.08
N HIS A 124 -11.07 -20.81 -2.93
CA HIS A 124 -10.01 -20.88 -1.93
C HIS A 124 -10.55 -20.99 -0.50
N ALA A 125 -11.51 -20.14 -0.12
CA ALA A 125 -12.16 -20.19 1.19
C ALA A 125 -12.81 -21.56 1.46
N CYS A 126 -13.59 -22.09 0.50
CA CYS A 126 -14.20 -23.41 0.59
C CYS A 126 -13.17 -24.54 0.75
N SER A 127 -12.03 -24.44 0.07
CA SER A 127 -10.93 -25.42 0.15
C SER A 127 -10.27 -25.43 1.55
N LEU A 128 -10.09 -24.27 2.18
CA LEU A 128 -9.56 -24.17 3.54
C LEU A 128 -10.58 -24.68 4.57
N THR A 129 -11.85 -24.29 4.43
CA THR A 129 -12.95 -24.76 5.30
C THR A 129 -13.13 -26.27 5.23
N THR A 130 -12.97 -26.86 4.04
CA THR A 130 -13.05 -28.32 3.86
C THR A 130 -11.89 -29.03 4.59
N GLN A 131 -10.67 -28.46 4.55
CA GLN A 131 -9.54 -28.99 5.33
C GLN A 131 -9.81 -28.91 6.83
N ILE A 132 -10.32 -27.78 7.33
CA ILE A 132 -10.74 -27.62 8.73
C ILE A 132 -11.72 -28.74 9.13
N ARG A 133 -12.81 -28.92 8.35
CA ARG A 133 -13.84 -29.92 8.62
C ARG A 133 -13.29 -31.35 8.63
N ARG A 134 -12.37 -31.68 7.70
CA ARG A 134 -11.71 -32.99 7.65
C ARG A 134 -10.91 -33.25 8.91
N VAL A 135 -10.09 -32.28 9.36
CA VAL A 135 -9.26 -32.47 10.55
C VAL A 135 -10.10 -32.54 11.82
N GLN A 136 -11.14 -31.72 11.95
CA GLN A 136 -12.04 -31.77 13.12
C GLN A 136 -12.72 -33.12 13.31
N ARG A 137 -12.95 -33.88 12.23
CA ARG A 137 -13.52 -35.24 12.29
C ARG A 137 -12.52 -36.30 12.74
N HIS A 138 -11.22 -36.10 12.54
CA HIS A 138 -10.20 -37.15 12.71
C HIS A 138 -9.17 -36.86 13.82
N GLN A 139 -8.98 -35.59 14.23
CA GLN A 139 -7.97 -35.21 15.24
C GLN A 139 -8.48 -34.05 16.12
N ALA A 140 -8.63 -34.31 17.43
CA ALA A 140 -9.31 -33.37 18.33
C ALA A 140 -8.41 -32.26 18.91
N GLU A 141 -7.14 -32.51 19.25
CA GLU A 141 -6.39 -31.60 20.14
C GLU A 141 -5.37 -30.68 19.45
N ALA A 142 -4.50 -31.22 18.59
CA ALA A 142 -3.43 -30.42 17.96
C ALA A 142 -3.98 -29.35 17.00
N ALA A 143 -5.04 -29.67 16.26
CA ALA A 143 -5.67 -28.80 15.28
C ALA A 143 -6.38 -27.58 15.89
N ARG A 144 -6.83 -27.67 17.15
CA ARG A 144 -7.61 -26.61 17.80
C ARG A 144 -6.80 -25.37 18.16
N ARG A 145 -5.47 -25.50 18.35
CA ARG A 145 -4.61 -24.38 18.77
C ARG A 145 -4.43 -23.30 17.71
N LEU A 146 -4.30 -23.71 16.45
CA LEU A 146 -4.06 -22.80 15.31
C LEU A 146 -5.26 -22.70 14.36
N LEU A 147 -6.40 -23.29 14.75
CA LEU A 147 -7.68 -23.12 14.06
C LEU A 147 -8.07 -21.64 13.84
N PRO A 148 -7.87 -20.70 14.81
CA PRO A 148 -8.18 -19.29 14.57
C PRO A 148 -7.41 -18.70 13.39
N SER A 149 -6.12 -19.04 13.25
CA SER A 149 -5.31 -18.55 12.13
C SER A 149 -5.86 -19.06 10.78
N VAL A 150 -6.31 -20.31 10.71
CA VAL A 150 -6.90 -20.85 9.46
C VAL A 150 -8.25 -20.19 9.16
N LEU A 151 -9.07 -19.94 10.18
CA LEU A 151 -10.32 -19.20 10.01
C LEU A 151 -10.07 -17.73 9.61
N GLY A 152 -9.00 -17.11 10.08
CA GLY A 152 -8.54 -15.81 9.61
C GLY A 152 -8.23 -15.79 8.12
N TYR A 153 -7.61 -16.85 7.58
CA TYR A 153 -7.43 -16.99 6.12
C TYR A 153 -8.75 -17.18 5.35
N VAL A 154 -9.72 -17.90 5.94
CA VAL A 154 -11.06 -18.03 5.35
C VAL A 154 -11.76 -16.67 5.30
N ALA A 155 -11.79 -15.95 6.43
CA ALA A 155 -12.39 -14.61 6.52
C ALA A 155 -11.70 -13.60 5.59
N SER A 156 -10.37 -13.67 5.49
CA SER A 156 -9.58 -12.91 4.51
C SER A 156 -10.06 -13.18 3.08
N ALA A 157 -10.11 -14.45 2.66
CA ALA A 157 -10.53 -14.81 1.30
C ALA A 157 -11.97 -14.34 0.99
N LEU A 158 -12.91 -14.48 1.93
CA LEU A 158 -14.28 -13.98 1.80
C LEU A 158 -14.34 -12.44 1.71
N SER A 159 -13.45 -11.74 2.41
CA SER A 159 -13.37 -10.27 2.35
C SER A 159 -12.98 -9.78 0.96
N LEU A 160 -12.02 -10.45 0.29
CA LEU A 160 -11.67 -10.12 -1.10
C LEU A 160 -12.80 -10.48 -2.06
N THR A 161 -13.53 -11.57 -1.82
CA THR A 161 -14.72 -11.90 -2.64
C THR A 161 -15.74 -10.76 -2.58
N ALA A 162 -16.08 -10.27 -1.39
CA ALA A 162 -16.97 -9.13 -1.23
C ALA A 162 -16.38 -7.84 -1.81
N GLY A 163 -15.09 -7.58 -1.56
CA GLY A 163 -14.39 -6.41 -2.08
C GLY A 163 -14.31 -6.37 -3.61
N ALA A 164 -14.18 -7.53 -4.27
CA ALA A 164 -14.20 -7.65 -5.73
C ALA A 164 -15.59 -7.31 -6.31
N ILE A 165 -16.67 -7.71 -5.64
CA ILE A 165 -18.04 -7.33 -6.01
C ILE A 165 -18.21 -5.81 -5.90
N LEU A 166 -17.78 -5.20 -4.78
CA LEU A 166 -17.83 -3.74 -4.65
C LEU A 166 -16.94 -3.02 -5.68
N GLY A 167 -15.78 -3.61 -6.02
CA GLY A 167 -14.91 -3.08 -7.06
C GLY A 167 -15.56 -3.10 -8.44
N ALA A 168 -16.30 -4.16 -8.77
CA ALA A 168 -17.08 -4.24 -10.01
C ALA A 168 -18.20 -3.19 -10.04
N LEU A 169 -18.90 -2.98 -8.91
CA LEU A 169 -19.93 -1.95 -8.80
C LEU A 169 -19.35 -0.53 -8.95
N LEU A 170 -18.15 -0.28 -8.40
CA LEU A 170 -17.44 1.00 -8.55
C LEU A 170 -17.00 1.29 -9.99
N ALA A 171 -16.82 0.26 -10.82
CA ALA A 171 -16.46 0.42 -12.23
C ALA A 171 -17.67 0.78 -13.11
N SER A 172 -18.90 0.61 -12.61
CA SER A 172 -20.11 0.95 -13.36
C SER A 172 -20.24 2.46 -13.54
N PRO A 173 -20.67 2.95 -14.72
CA PRO A 173 -20.92 4.37 -14.93
C PRO A 173 -21.96 4.89 -13.93
N THR A 174 -21.66 6.01 -13.28
CA THR A 174 -22.58 6.72 -12.40
C THR A 174 -23.10 7.97 -13.09
N SER A 175 -24.34 8.37 -12.81
CA SER A 175 -24.81 9.71 -13.19
C SER A 175 -24.19 10.76 -12.25
N ASP A 176 -24.14 12.03 -12.67
CA ASP A 176 -23.65 13.13 -11.82
C ASP A 176 -24.63 13.53 -10.71
N SER A 177 -25.60 12.67 -10.38
CA SER A 177 -26.54 12.93 -9.30
C SER A 177 -25.85 12.91 -7.93
N VAL A 178 -26.31 13.77 -7.02
CA VAL A 178 -25.79 13.84 -5.65
C VAL A 178 -25.86 12.48 -4.93
N HIS A 179 -26.88 11.67 -5.25
CA HIS A 179 -27.08 10.35 -4.67
C HIS A 179 -25.99 9.35 -5.13
N ASP A 180 -25.64 9.38 -6.41
CA ASP A 180 -24.64 8.50 -7.00
C ASP A 180 -23.23 8.83 -6.51
N VAL A 181 -22.90 10.12 -6.34
CA VAL A 181 -21.63 10.56 -5.76
C VAL A 181 -21.47 10.06 -4.32
N ALA A 182 -22.54 10.14 -3.52
CA ALA A 182 -22.54 9.66 -2.14
C ALA A 182 -22.43 8.12 -2.08
N LEU A 183 -23.10 7.40 -2.98
CA LEU A 183 -23.02 5.95 -3.08
C LEU A 183 -21.60 5.50 -3.49
N HIS A 184 -21.00 6.16 -4.48
CA HIS A 184 -19.63 5.89 -4.91
C HIS A 184 -18.64 6.02 -3.76
N ALA A 185 -18.72 7.10 -2.97
CA ALA A 185 -17.85 7.31 -1.81
C ALA A 185 -18.00 6.20 -0.74
N ARG A 186 -19.25 5.78 -0.45
CA ARG A 186 -19.56 4.68 0.48
C ARG A 186 -18.98 3.36 0.00
N LEU A 187 -19.19 3.04 -1.29
CA LEU A 187 -18.67 1.82 -1.91
C LEU A 187 -17.14 1.81 -1.94
N LEU A 188 -16.50 2.93 -2.25
CA LEU A 188 -15.04 3.06 -2.28
C LEU A 188 -14.44 2.84 -0.90
N GLN A 189 -15.03 3.45 0.14
CA GLN A 189 -14.60 3.27 1.51
C GLN A 189 -14.76 1.82 1.97
N ALA A 190 -15.91 1.19 1.71
CA ALA A 190 -16.17 -0.21 2.04
C ALA A 190 -15.23 -1.17 1.26
N HIS A 191 -14.99 -0.90 -0.02
CA HIS A 191 -14.04 -1.65 -0.86
C HIS A 191 -12.63 -1.60 -0.28
N LEU A 192 -12.14 -0.41 0.12
CA LEU A 192 -10.83 -0.27 0.75
C LEU A 192 -10.76 -1.05 2.08
N ILE A 193 -11.77 -0.90 2.95
CA ILE A 193 -11.80 -1.59 4.25
C ILE A 193 -11.78 -3.11 4.06
N LEU A 194 -12.61 -3.65 3.17
CA LEU A 194 -12.65 -5.09 2.87
C LEU A 194 -11.33 -5.61 2.31
N ASN A 195 -10.70 -4.90 1.37
CA ASN A 195 -9.51 -5.40 0.69
C ASN A 195 -8.23 -5.20 1.49
N VAL A 196 -8.08 -4.08 2.21
CA VAL A 196 -6.88 -3.81 3.01
C VAL A 196 -6.99 -4.46 4.38
N LEU A 197 -8.09 -4.26 5.10
CA LEU A 197 -8.22 -4.75 6.49
C LEU A 197 -8.77 -6.17 6.55
N GLY A 198 -9.77 -6.48 5.72
CA GLY A 198 -10.32 -7.82 5.61
C GLY A 198 -9.36 -8.79 4.93
N PHE A 199 -9.02 -8.55 3.67
CA PHE A 199 -8.21 -9.48 2.91
C PHE A 199 -6.74 -9.49 3.36
N LEU A 200 -6.02 -8.38 3.21
CA LEU A 200 -4.60 -8.32 3.60
C LEU A 200 -4.42 -8.36 5.13
N GLY A 201 -5.20 -7.58 5.88
CA GLY A 201 -5.08 -7.45 7.33
C GLY A 201 -5.33 -8.77 8.07
N LEU A 202 -6.45 -9.47 7.82
CA LEU A 202 -6.72 -10.75 8.50
C LEU A 202 -5.73 -11.85 8.08
N ALA A 203 -5.27 -11.86 6.82
CA ALA A 203 -4.22 -12.81 6.40
C ALA A 203 -2.90 -12.53 7.11
N ALA A 204 -2.54 -11.26 7.30
CA ALA A 204 -1.37 -10.84 8.06
C ALA A 204 -1.50 -11.24 9.53
N ALA A 205 -2.60 -10.91 10.19
CA ALA A 205 -2.86 -11.25 11.59
C ALA A 205 -2.77 -12.77 11.81
N ALA A 206 -3.45 -13.55 10.97
CA ALA A 206 -3.43 -15.02 10.99
C ALA A 206 -2.01 -15.60 10.87
N SER A 207 -1.18 -15.04 9.98
CA SER A 207 0.19 -15.48 9.75
C SER A 207 1.13 -15.10 10.89
N LEU A 208 1.01 -13.87 11.38
CA LEU A 208 1.95 -13.27 12.33
C LEU A 208 1.84 -13.87 13.73
N VAL A 209 0.72 -14.49 14.11
CA VAL A 209 0.61 -15.29 15.35
C VAL A 209 1.79 -16.27 15.50
N VAL A 210 2.21 -16.90 14.41
CA VAL A 210 3.33 -17.85 14.38
C VAL A 210 4.60 -17.22 13.81
N LEU A 211 4.48 -16.44 12.74
CA LEU A 211 5.64 -15.90 12.02
C LEU A 211 6.36 -14.81 12.78
N PHE A 212 5.66 -13.96 13.53
CA PHE A 212 6.29 -12.85 14.25
C PHE A 212 7.37 -13.37 15.23
N PRO A 213 7.07 -14.29 16.18
CA PRO A 213 8.11 -14.84 17.04
C PRO A 213 9.15 -15.67 16.28
N ALA A 214 8.79 -16.33 15.18
CA ALA A 214 9.73 -17.10 14.36
C ALA A 214 10.78 -16.21 13.67
N ILE A 215 10.36 -15.06 13.13
CA ILE A 215 11.24 -14.06 12.50
C ILE A 215 12.18 -13.43 13.54
N TRP A 216 11.65 -13.12 14.72
CA TRP A 216 12.45 -12.63 15.86
C TRP A 216 13.31 -13.72 16.52
N ARG A 217 13.15 -15.00 16.12
CA ARG A 217 13.87 -16.16 16.67
C ARG A 217 13.69 -16.29 18.19
N THR A 218 12.46 -16.08 18.65
CA THR A 218 12.06 -16.19 20.04
C THR A 218 10.91 -17.16 20.22
N ARG A 219 10.69 -17.62 21.45
CA ARG A 219 9.50 -18.44 21.78
C ARG A 219 8.23 -17.59 21.66
N PRO A 220 7.14 -18.15 21.11
CA PRO A 220 5.86 -17.43 21.03
C PRO A 220 5.32 -17.12 22.44
N PRO A 221 4.64 -15.98 22.64
CA PRO A 221 3.89 -15.72 23.86
C PRO A 221 2.64 -16.63 23.94
N ARG A 222 1.93 -16.61 25.06
CA ARG A 222 0.66 -17.34 25.20
C ARG A 222 -0.35 -16.82 24.17
N SER A 223 -0.82 -17.70 23.29
CA SER A 223 -1.76 -17.34 22.23
C SER A 223 -3.14 -16.98 22.80
N ARG A 224 -3.74 -15.88 22.31
CA ARG A 224 -5.18 -15.61 22.42
C ARG A 224 -5.80 -15.38 21.03
N ALA A 225 -5.30 -16.11 20.02
CA ALA A 225 -5.65 -15.88 18.62
C ALA A 225 -7.17 -15.88 18.32
N TRP A 226 -7.99 -16.58 19.12
CA TRP A 226 -9.45 -16.49 19.04
C TRP A 226 -9.99 -15.10 19.37
N VAL A 227 -9.53 -14.52 20.48
CA VAL A 227 -9.98 -13.19 20.94
C VAL A 227 -9.57 -12.14 19.91
N ASP A 228 -8.35 -12.24 19.40
CA ASP A 228 -7.80 -11.30 18.43
C ASP A 228 -8.60 -11.34 17.13
N LEU A 229 -8.82 -12.55 16.60
CA LEU A 229 -9.62 -12.76 15.40
C LEU A 229 -11.05 -12.24 15.58
N LEU A 230 -11.69 -12.51 16.71
CA LEU A 230 -13.06 -12.06 16.97
C LEU A 230 -13.14 -10.53 17.02
N ILE A 231 -12.20 -9.87 17.72
CA ILE A 231 -12.15 -8.39 17.77
C ILE A 231 -11.93 -7.81 16.37
N GLU A 232 -10.98 -8.35 15.61
CA GLU A 232 -10.67 -7.88 14.26
C GLU A 232 -11.85 -8.11 13.29
N VAL A 233 -12.50 -9.28 13.33
CA VAL A 233 -13.68 -9.55 12.48
C VAL A 233 -14.87 -8.68 12.89
N CYS A 234 -15.15 -8.51 14.18
CA CYS A 234 -16.21 -7.62 14.64
C CYS A 234 -15.96 -6.16 14.23
N GLY A 235 -14.74 -5.67 14.42
CA GLY A 235 -14.34 -4.32 13.99
C GLY A 235 -14.46 -4.13 12.48
N LEU A 236 -14.04 -5.14 11.70
CA LEU A 236 -14.19 -5.14 10.24
C LEU A 236 -15.67 -5.07 9.83
N LEU A 237 -16.51 -5.94 10.39
CA LEU A 237 -17.94 -5.97 10.05
C LEU A 237 -18.62 -4.66 10.41
N LEU A 238 -18.36 -4.09 11.59
CA LEU A 238 -18.87 -2.77 11.99
C LEU A 238 -18.40 -1.66 11.05
N ALA A 239 -17.13 -1.68 10.66
CA ALA A 239 -16.56 -0.66 9.78
C ALA A 239 -17.18 -0.73 8.38
N VAL A 240 -17.35 -1.93 7.83
CA VAL A 240 -17.95 -2.15 6.50
C VAL A 240 -19.44 -1.82 6.50
N THR A 241 -20.21 -2.27 7.50
CA THR A 241 -21.64 -1.94 7.59
C THR A 241 -21.85 -0.44 7.81
N GLY A 242 -21.01 0.19 8.63
CA GLY A 242 -20.99 1.65 8.79
C GLY A 242 -20.72 2.38 7.48
N ALA A 243 -19.69 1.97 6.73
CA ALA A 243 -19.31 2.60 5.47
C ALA A 243 -20.43 2.44 4.44
N LEU A 244 -20.97 1.22 4.31
CA LEU A 244 -22.09 0.93 3.43
C LEU A 244 -23.35 1.67 3.87
N ALA A 245 -23.59 1.93 5.15
CA ALA A 245 -24.72 2.72 5.65
C ALA A 245 -24.50 4.25 5.58
N GLY A 246 -23.28 4.71 5.30
CA GLY A 246 -22.92 6.13 5.38
C GLY A 246 -22.80 6.67 6.82
N SER A 247 -22.68 5.79 7.82
CA SER A 247 -22.55 6.17 9.23
C SER A 247 -21.07 6.33 9.61
N SER A 248 -20.65 7.58 9.85
CA SER A 248 -19.29 7.92 10.30
C SER A 248 -18.95 7.28 11.64
N TRP A 249 -19.89 7.26 12.59
CA TRP A 249 -19.72 6.69 13.93
C TRP A 249 -19.52 5.18 13.89
N LEU A 250 -20.35 4.45 13.14
CA LEU A 250 -20.17 3.00 12.99
C LEU A 250 -18.86 2.68 12.26
N THR A 251 -18.53 3.44 11.21
CA THR A 251 -17.30 3.22 10.44
C THR A 251 -16.06 3.49 11.28
N GLY A 252 -15.98 4.67 11.90
CA GLY A 252 -14.87 5.08 12.76
C GLY A 252 -14.75 4.20 14.01
N GLY A 253 -15.87 3.88 14.67
CA GLY A 253 -15.91 2.96 15.80
C GLY A 253 -15.43 1.56 15.43
N GLY A 254 -15.88 1.01 14.31
CA GLY A 254 -15.40 -0.27 13.78
C GLY A 254 -13.90 -0.29 13.50
N LEU A 255 -13.36 0.80 12.92
CA LEU A 255 -11.93 0.96 12.70
C LEU A 255 -11.13 1.01 14.02
N LEU A 256 -11.65 1.66 15.07
CA LEU A 256 -11.03 1.68 16.40
C LEU A 256 -11.05 0.30 17.06
N VAL A 257 -12.15 -0.45 16.94
CA VAL A 257 -12.24 -1.84 17.42
C VAL A 257 -11.24 -2.73 16.67
N TYR A 258 -11.11 -2.56 15.36
CA TYR A 258 -10.12 -3.28 14.55
C TYR A 258 -8.68 -2.93 15.00
N ALA A 259 -8.39 -1.64 15.23
CA ALA A 259 -7.10 -1.17 15.73
C ALA A 259 -6.78 -1.73 17.13
N LEU A 260 -7.79 -1.90 18.00
CA LEU A 260 -7.63 -2.51 19.31
C LEU A 260 -7.12 -3.96 19.19
N GLY A 261 -7.65 -4.76 18.26
CA GLY A 261 -7.17 -6.13 18.01
C GLY A 261 -5.67 -6.17 17.69
N TRP A 262 -5.22 -5.32 16.77
CA TRP A 262 -3.80 -5.17 16.44
C TRP A 262 -2.96 -4.61 17.60
N GLY A 263 -3.49 -3.66 18.37
CA GLY A 263 -2.83 -3.10 19.55
C GLY A 263 -2.56 -4.15 20.63
N LEU A 264 -3.54 -5.02 20.91
CA LEU A 264 -3.39 -6.13 21.85
C LEU A 264 -2.36 -7.17 21.35
N SER A 265 -2.30 -7.42 20.05
CA SER A 265 -1.25 -8.23 19.41
C SER A 265 0.13 -7.61 19.59
N CYS A 266 0.27 -6.31 19.35
CA CYS A 266 1.52 -5.58 19.55
C CYS A 266 1.99 -5.61 21.01
N ALA A 267 1.09 -5.40 21.98
CA ALA A 267 1.41 -5.45 23.39
C ALA A 267 2.02 -6.80 23.81
N ARG A 268 1.49 -7.91 23.28
CA ARG A 268 2.06 -9.25 23.54
C ARG A 268 3.38 -9.48 22.84
N TRP A 269 3.52 -8.97 21.63
CA TRP A 269 4.76 -9.03 20.85
C TRP A 269 5.88 -8.14 21.41
N ALA A 270 5.57 -7.14 22.25
CA ALA A 270 6.60 -6.39 22.97
C ALA A 270 7.52 -7.32 23.77
N SER A 271 6.96 -8.34 24.44
CA SER A 271 7.73 -9.36 25.16
C SER A 271 8.66 -10.20 24.26
N VAL A 272 8.32 -10.35 22.97
CA VAL A 272 9.16 -11.03 21.99
C VAL A 272 10.36 -10.16 21.64
N ILE A 273 10.11 -8.88 21.38
CA ILE A 273 11.14 -7.89 21.02
C ILE A 273 12.13 -7.71 22.19
N THR A 274 11.62 -7.53 23.41
CA THR A 274 12.48 -7.31 24.59
C THR A 274 13.39 -8.50 24.88
N ARG A 275 12.87 -9.74 24.77
CA ARG A 275 13.67 -10.96 24.92
C ARG A 275 14.68 -11.19 23.80
N ALA A 276 14.41 -10.66 22.61
CA ALA A 276 15.32 -10.78 21.47
C ALA A 276 16.52 -9.83 21.60
N GLY A 277 16.29 -8.60 22.07
CA GLY A 277 17.31 -7.55 22.13
C GLY A 277 17.84 -7.15 20.74
N LEU A 278 18.83 -6.26 20.71
CA LEU A 278 19.44 -5.78 19.46
C LEU A 278 20.22 -6.87 18.70
N ASP A 279 20.68 -7.91 19.40
CA ASP A 279 21.51 -8.98 18.83
C ASP A 279 20.75 -9.86 17.85
N LYS A 280 19.43 -9.99 18.02
CA LYS A 280 18.59 -10.81 17.13
C LYS A 280 17.83 -9.99 16.09
N THR A 281 17.90 -8.67 16.17
CA THR A 281 17.23 -7.75 15.27
C THR A 281 17.82 -7.86 13.86
N THR A 282 16.97 -8.09 12.87
CA THR A 282 17.33 -8.22 11.46
C THR A 282 16.44 -7.32 10.60
N TYR A 283 16.74 -7.21 9.30
CA TYR A 283 15.86 -6.49 8.37
C TYR A 283 14.42 -7.03 8.41
N GLY A 284 14.25 -8.35 8.34
CA GLY A 284 12.94 -8.98 8.35
C GLY A 284 12.14 -8.65 9.62
N SER A 285 12.79 -8.68 10.79
CA SER A 285 12.14 -8.40 12.07
C SER A 285 11.71 -6.92 12.19
N LEU A 286 12.58 -5.98 11.81
CA LEU A 286 12.25 -4.55 11.81
C LEU A 286 11.19 -4.19 10.78
N SER A 287 11.31 -4.71 9.56
CA SER A 287 10.36 -4.45 8.47
C SER A 287 8.95 -4.87 8.87
N VAL A 288 8.80 -6.09 9.41
CA VAL A 288 7.51 -6.60 9.88
C VAL A 288 6.98 -5.78 11.05
N THR A 289 7.79 -5.50 12.06
CA THR A 289 7.34 -4.68 13.21
C THR A 289 6.88 -3.29 12.76
N ALA A 290 7.68 -2.59 11.96
CA ALA A 290 7.31 -1.26 11.48
C ALA A 290 6.10 -1.30 10.54
N SER A 291 5.88 -2.39 9.78
CA SER A 291 4.67 -2.51 8.95
C SER A 291 3.38 -2.53 9.77
N VAL A 292 3.41 -3.19 10.94
CA VAL A 292 2.27 -3.22 11.86
C VAL A 292 2.08 -1.86 12.54
N LEU A 293 3.16 -1.15 12.84
CA LEU A 293 3.08 0.22 13.38
C LEU A 293 2.49 1.20 12.34
N TRP A 294 2.87 1.08 11.07
CA TRP A 294 2.25 1.84 9.97
C TRP A 294 0.76 1.54 9.85
N LEU A 295 0.37 0.26 9.94
CA LEU A 295 -1.05 -0.11 9.94
C LEU A 295 -1.80 0.58 11.08
N LEU A 296 -1.30 0.48 12.32
CA LEU A 296 -1.93 1.11 13.48
C LEU A 296 -2.03 2.63 13.34
N ALA A 297 -0.96 3.30 12.90
CA ALA A 297 -0.98 4.74 12.66
C ALA A 297 -2.02 5.12 11.59
N CYS A 298 -2.06 4.39 10.47
CA CYS A 298 -3.04 4.62 9.41
C CYS A 298 -4.48 4.36 9.86
N LEU A 299 -4.71 3.34 10.69
CA LEU A 299 -6.03 3.00 11.23
C LEU A 299 -6.55 4.08 12.17
N LEU A 300 -5.72 4.53 13.11
CA LEU A 300 -6.09 5.59 14.05
C LEU A 300 -6.34 6.90 13.30
N TRP A 301 -5.48 7.25 12.34
CA TRP A 301 -5.66 8.42 11.50
C TRP A 301 -6.94 8.33 10.65
N LEU A 302 -7.17 7.20 9.96
CA LEU A 302 -8.37 7.00 9.15
C LEU A 302 -9.64 7.04 10.01
N ALA A 303 -9.64 6.41 11.18
CA ALA A 303 -10.80 6.45 12.08
C ALA A 303 -11.13 7.90 12.46
N MET A 304 -10.13 8.71 12.82
CA MET A 304 -10.31 10.13 13.12
C MET A 304 -10.80 10.93 11.91
N GLN A 305 -10.26 10.68 10.72
CA GLN A 305 -10.71 11.34 9.48
C GLN A 305 -12.17 11.00 9.17
N VAL A 306 -12.58 9.75 9.35
CA VAL A 306 -13.96 9.31 9.10
C VAL A 306 -14.93 9.86 10.13
N LEU A 307 -14.54 9.92 11.40
CA LEU A 307 -15.37 10.53 12.45
C LEU A 307 -15.61 12.02 12.20
N ARG A 308 -14.63 12.73 11.60
CA ARG A 308 -14.71 14.17 11.31
C ARG A 308 -15.38 14.50 9.98
N HIS A 309 -15.08 13.74 8.94
CA HIS A 309 -15.42 14.07 7.55
C HIS A 309 -16.34 13.04 6.89
N GLY A 310 -16.76 12.00 7.61
CA GLY A 310 -17.64 10.95 7.09
C GLY A 310 -17.05 10.23 5.88
N THR A 311 -17.84 10.13 4.82
CA THR A 311 -17.45 9.51 3.55
C THR A 311 -16.49 10.34 2.71
N GLN A 312 -16.29 11.63 3.06
CA GLN A 312 -15.31 12.52 2.42
C GLN A 312 -13.91 12.43 3.06
N ALA A 313 -13.72 11.48 3.98
CA ALA A 313 -12.43 11.26 4.63
C ALA A 313 -11.34 10.91 3.61
N ALA A 314 -10.23 11.64 3.67
CA ALA A 314 -9.04 11.29 2.91
C ALA A 314 -8.56 9.88 3.29
N LEU A 315 -8.28 9.05 2.27
CA LEU A 315 -7.88 7.65 2.45
C LEU A 315 -6.34 7.54 2.47
N PRO A 316 -5.72 6.90 3.48
CA PRO A 316 -4.27 6.82 3.59
C PRO A 316 -3.69 5.69 2.72
N THR A 317 -4.18 5.55 1.47
CA THR A 317 -3.92 4.40 0.59
C THR A 317 -2.42 4.19 0.37
N THR A 318 -1.65 5.23 0.04
CA THR A 318 -0.21 5.10 -0.19
C THR A 318 0.52 4.61 1.07
N ALA A 319 0.19 5.15 2.25
CA ALA A 319 0.81 4.75 3.50
C ALA A 319 0.45 3.29 3.88
N LEU A 320 -0.79 2.88 3.64
CA LEU A 320 -1.23 1.49 3.80
C LEU A 320 -0.54 0.54 2.83
N LEU A 321 -0.37 0.92 1.55
CA LEU A 321 0.24 0.04 0.56
C LEU A 321 1.75 -0.05 0.71
N VAL A 322 2.44 1.05 0.95
CA VAL A 322 3.91 1.06 1.07
C VAL A 322 4.33 0.67 2.48
N GLY A 323 3.83 1.38 3.49
CA GLY A 323 4.23 1.25 4.89
C GLY A 323 3.73 -0.05 5.53
N PHE A 324 2.51 -0.50 5.20
CA PHE A 324 1.99 -1.78 5.67
C PHE A 324 2.18 -2.91 4.64
N GLY A 325 1.45 -2.91 3.51
CA GLY A 325 1.40 -4.07 2.62
C GLY A 325 2.74 -4.46 2.00
N GLY A 326 3.44 -3.51 1.36
CA GLY A 326 4.71 -3.73 0.67
C GLY A 326 5.80 -4.09 1.66
N GLN A 327 5.94 -3.29 2.72
CA GLN A 327 6.92 -3.53 3.77
C GLN A 327 6.69 -4.86 4.52
N LEU A 328 5.43 -5.25 4.77
CA LEU A 328 5.10 -6.55 5.35
C LEU A 328 5.48 -7.68 4.39
N LEU A 329 5.02 -7.61 3.13
CA LEU A 329 5.29 -8.64 2.12
C LEU A 329 6.78 -8.87 1.96
N ILE A 330 7.55 -7.81 1.72
CA ILE A 330 8.99 -7.89 1.53
C ILE A 330 9.71 -8.35 2.81
N GLY A 331 9.29 -7.86 3.98
CA GLY A 331 9.86 -8.26 5.27
C GLY A 331 9.67 -9.75 5.56
N VAL A 332 8.43 -10.24 5.41
CA VAL A 332 8.08 -11.65 5.62
C VAL A 332 8.76 -12.55 4.58
N MET A 333 8.75 -12.16 3.30
CA MET A 333 9.36 -12.97 2.23
C MET A 333 10.88 -13.04 2.31
N SER A 334 11.53 -12.00 2.85
CA SER A 334 12.98 -12.00 3.11
C SER A 334 13.39 -13.09 4.11
N TYR A 335 12.48 -13.54 4.97
CA TYR A 335 12.67 -14.65 5.90
C TYR A 335 12.11 -15.98 5.38
N LEU A 336 10.86 -15.97 4.88
CA LEU A 336 10.14 -17.20 4.52
C LEU A 336 10.76 -17.93 3.34
N LEU A 337 11.14 -17.22 2.27
CA LEU A 337 11.65 -17.89 1.08
C LEU A 337 12.95 -18.66 1.37
N PRO A 338 13.98 -18.07 2.00
CA PRO A 338 15.18 -18.81 2.36
C PRO A 338 14.93 -20.00 3.30
N THR A 339 14.08 -19.82 4.31
CA THR A 339 13.85 -20.84 5.35
C THR A 339 12.98 -22.00 4.88
N THR A 340 12.12 -21.79 3.90
CA THR A 340 11.23 -22.84 3.36
C THR A 340 11.84 -23.69 2.26
N MET A 341 12.89 -23.22 1.58
CA MET A 341 13.66 -24.01 0.62
C MET A 341 14.43 -25.16 1.29
N ARG A 342 14.60 -25.13 2.63
CA ARG A 342 15.24 -26.16 3.49
C ARG A 342 16.70 -26.52 3.17
N VAL A 343 17.28 -25.91 2.12
CA VAL A 343 18.69 -26.04 1.75
C VAL A 343 19.40 -24.75 2.14
N ARG A 344 20.44 -24.86 2.99
CA ARG A 344 21.41 -23.78 3.27
C ARG A 344 20.76 -22.40 3.57
N ALA A 345 19.68 -22.40 4.36
CA ALA A 345 18.85 -21.22 4.61
C ALA A 345 19.62 -20.00 5.13
N ALA A 346 20.70 -20.21 5.90
CA ALA A 346 21.55 -19.12 6.40
C ALA A 346 22.18 -18.29 5.26
N TRP A 347 22.50 -18.91 4.12
CA TRP A 347 23.12 -18.23 2.98
C TRP A 347 22.09 -17.38 2.24
N GLY A 348 20.87 -17.89 2.11
CA GLY A 348 19.77 -17.09 1.59
C GLY A 348 19.46 -15.89 2.47
N LEU A 349 19.41 -16.09 3.80
CA LEU A 349 19.18 -15.01 4.77
C LEU A 349 20.31 -13.96 4.76
N ARG A 350 21.57 -14.37 4.56
CA ARG A 350 22.69 -13.43 4.40
C ARG A 350 22.46 -12.47 3.25
N GLU A 351 21.98 -12.98 2.11
CA GLU A 351 21.74 -12.16 0.93
C GLU A 351 20.45 -11.33 1.06
N THR A 352 19.34 -11.90 1.55
CA THR A 352 18.08 -11.13 1.67
C THR A 352 18.14 -10.01 2.71
N TYR A 353 19.00 -10.13 3.73
CA TYR A 353 19.22 -9.10 4.75
C TYR A 353 20.39 -8.16 4.44
N ARG A 354 21.05 -8.31 3.29
CA ARG A 354 22.13 -7.44 2.86
C ARG A 354 21.64 -6.00 2.69
N GLY A 355 22.40 -5.04 3.24
CA GLY A 355 22.02 -3.62 3.26
C GLY A 355 20.70 -3.35 4.01
N GLY A 356 20.31 -4.25 4.91
CA GLY A 356 19.00 -4.26 5.54
C GLY A 356 18.63 -2.96 6.24
N MET A 357 19.54 -2.37 7.01
CA MET A 357 19.22 -1.15 7.75
C MET A 357 19.11 0.06 6.84
N LEU A 358 19.94 0.14 5.79
CA LEU A 358 19.81 1.18 4.76
C LEU A 358 18.43 1.09 4.09
N ARG A 359 18.02 -0.11 3.64
CA ARG A 359 16.71 -0.34 3.02
C ARG A 359 15.56 0.02 3.94
N PHE A 360 15.66 -0.35 5.21
CA PHE A 360 14.67 -0.02 6.24
C PHE A 360 14.54 1.49 6.44
N THR A 361 15.68 2.20 6.57
CA THR A 361 15.72 3.67 6.70
C THR A 361 15.16 4.36 5.47
N LEU A 362 15.55 3.94 4.27
CA LEU A 362 15.03 4.53 3.02
C LEU A 362 13.53 4.33 2.87
N THR A 363 13.01 3.13 3.17
CA THR A 363 11.57 2.83 3.06
C THR A 363 10.74 3.70 4.01
N ASN A 364 11.09 3.72 5.30
CA ASN A 364 10.30 4.42 6.32
C ASN A 364 10.54 5.93 6.30
N GLY A 365 11.80 6.36 6.18
CA GLY A 365 12.17 7.76 6.11
C GLY A 365 11.73 8.41 4.81
N GLY A 366 11.84 7.71 3.68
CA GLY A 366 11.32 8.17 2.40
C GLY A 366 9.80 8.30 2.40
N LEU A 367 9.06 7.34 2.98
CA LEU A 367 7.60 7.44 3.10
C LEU A 367 7.18 8.59 4.03
N ALA A 368 7.83 8.75 5.18
CA ALA A 368 7.55 9.85 6.10
C ALA A 368 7.85 11.21 5.46
N LEU A 369 8.98 11.33 4.76
CA LEU A 369 9.34 12.54 4.02
C LEU A 369 8.35 12.82 2.89
N TRP A 370 7.89 11.79 2.16
CA TRP A 370 6.86 11.94 1.13
C TRP A 370 5.54 12.48 1.69
N LEU A 371 5.12 11.99 2.86
CA LEU A 371 3.90 12.46 3.55
C LEU A 371 4.03 13.90 4.06
N ALA A 372 5.22 14.29 4.53
CA ALA A 372 5.50 15.62 5.06
C ALA A 372 5.86 16.66 3.97
N ALA A 373 6.22 16.22 2.77
CA ALA A 373 6.70 17.11 1.71
C ALA A 373 5.57 17.93 1.10
N ASP A 374 5.78 19.25 1.02
CA ASP A 374 4.92 20.16 0.24
C ASP A 374 5.42 20.36 -1.20
N ASN A 375 6.71 20.16 -1.44
CA ASN A 375 7.35 20.30 -2.74
C ASN A 375 7.18 19.03 -3.59
N SER A 376 6.76 19.21 -4.85
CA SER A 376 6.55 18.13 -5.83
C SER A 376 7.81 17.29 -6.11
N TRP A 377 8.98 17.93 -6.29
CA TRP A 377 10.26 17.25 -6.51
C TRP A 377 10.72 16.47 -5.28
N LEU A 378 10.50 17.02 -4.09
CA LEU A 378 10.79 16.34 -2.84
C LEU A 378 9.92 15.08 -2.69
N ARG A 379 8.63 15.15 -3.06
CA ARG A 379 7.76 13.97 -3.12
C ARG A 379 8.28 12.95 -4.12
N VAL A 380 8.67 13.34 -5.33
CA VAL A 380 9.21 12.40 -6.32
C VAL A 380 10.46 11.70 -5.79
N GLY A 381 11.46 12.44 -5.30
CA GLY A 381 12.68 11.87 -4.75
C GLY A 381 12.44 10.99 -3.52
N ALA A 382 11.56 11.42 -2.61
CA ALA A 382 11.25 10.67 -1.39
C ALA A 382 10.53 9.35 -1.71
N SER A 383 9.62 9.37 -2.70
CA SER A 383 8.96 8.15 -3.19
C SER A 383 9.95 7.20 -3.87
N ALA A 384 10.90 7.72 -4.66
CA ALA A 384 11.93 6.92 -5.31
C ALA A 384 12.84 6.23 -4.29
N LEU A 385 13.29 6.94 -3.24
CA LEU A 385 14.07 6.37 -2.15
C LEU A 385 13.28 5.32 -1.36
N ALA A 386 12.00 5.59 -1.06
CA ALA A 386 11.15 4.64 -0.36
C ALA A 386 10.98 3.34 -1.16
N LEU A 387 10.69 3.45 -2.46
CA LEU A 387 10.53 2.31 -3.36
C LEU A 387 11.84 1.56 -3.59
N LEU A 388 12.98 2.25 -3.67
CA LEU A 388 14.30 1.62 -3.81
C LEU A 388 14.58 0.64 -2.66
N GLY A 389 14.22 0.99 -1.43
CA GLY A 389 14.37 0.11 -0.25
C GLY A 389 13.61 -1.21 -0.38
N LEU A 390 12.41 -1.17 -0.96
CA LEU A 390 11.56 -2.34 -1.21
C LEU A 390 12.03 -3.12 -2.45
N VAL A 391 12.25 -2.45 -3.59
CA VAL A 391 12.60 -3.06 -4.88
C VAL A 391 13.96 -3.76 -4.84
N ALA A 392 14.90 -3.30 -4.01
CA ALA A 392 16.18 -3.96 -3.77
C ALA A 392 16.03 -5.44 -3.36
N PHE A 393 14.87 -5.86 -2.84
CA PHE A 393 14.55 -7.25 -2.57
C PHE A 393 14.66 -8.16 -3.80
N LEU A 394 14.26 -7.71 -4.99
CA LEU A 394 14.20 -8.53 -6.20
C LEU A 394 15.58 -9.10 -6.61
N PRO A 395 16.63 -8.29 -6.81
CA PRO A 395 17.95 -8.83 -7.11
C PRO A 395 18.54 -9.61 -5.93
N LEU A 396 18.28 -9.20 -4.68
CA LEU A 396 18.75 -9.92 -3.49
C LEU A 396 18.13 -11.31 -3.35
N MET A 397 16.86 -11.47 -3.73
CA MET A 397 16.20 -12.77 -3.79
C MET A 397 16.83 -13.66 -4.85
N GLY A 398 17.14 -13.13 -6.03
CA GLY A 398 17.87 -13.86 -7.07
C GLY A 398 19.24 -14.35 -6.57
N ARG A 399 19.97 -13.49 -5.84
CA ARG A 399 21.25 -13.84 -5.19
C ARG A 399 21.08 -14.90 -4.09
N ALA A 400 20.05 -14.77 -3.24
CA ALA A 400 19.74 -15.72 -2.19
C ALA A 400 19.48 -17.13 -2.75
N VAL A 401 18.67 -17.24 -3.81
CA VAL A 401 18.41 -18.51 -4.49
C VAL A 401 19.69 -19.12 -5.07
N ARG A 402 20.52 -18.31 -5.76
CA ARG A 402 21.81 -18.78 -6.29
C ARG A 402 22.74 -19.28 -5.19
N ALA A 403 22.84 -18.54 -4.09
CA ALA A 403 23.64 -18.95 -2.93
C ALA A 403 23.16 -20.29 -2.37
N GLN A 404 21.85 -20.46 -2.15
CA GLN A 404 21.29 -21.70 -1.58
C GLN A 404 21.46 -22.93 -2.49
N LEU A 405 21.53 -22.73 -3.81
CA LEU A 405 21.68 -23.81 -4.79
C LEU A 405 23.14 -24.13 -5.15
N ASN A 406 24.10 -23.29 -4.76
CA ASN A 406 25.50 -23.45 -5.15
C ASN A 406 26.18 -24.62 -4.44
N ARG A 407 26.15 -25.82 -5.03
CA ARG A 407 26.69 -27.05 -4.43
C ARG A 407 28.18 -26.98 -4.07
N GLY A 408 29.00 -26.19 -4.78
CA GLY A 408 30.47 -26.14 -4.61
C GLY A 408 30.97 -25.65 -3.23
N LEU A 409 30.10 -25.08 -2.41
CA LEU A 409 30.41 -24.62 -1.06
C LEU A 409 30.35 -25.75 0.02
N GLU A 410 30.27 -27.02 -0.39
CA GLU A 410 30.07 -28.18 0.50
C GLU A 410 31.31 -28.57 1.33
N ASN A 411 32.53 -28.18 0.91
CA ASN A 411 33.74 -28.79 1.47
C ASN A 411 34.64 -27.86 2.31
N HIS A 412 34.45 -26.52 2.33
CA HIS A 412 35.43 -25.62 3.00
C HIS A 412 34.90 -24.37 3.72
N GLU A 413 33.62 -24.02 3.65
CA GLU A 413 33.12 -22.77 4.28
C GLU A 413 32.32 -22.99 5.57
N SER A 414 32.67 -22.24 6.61
CA SER A 414 31.89 -22.13 7.84
C SER A 414 30.53 -21.49 7.57
N ARG A 415 29.52 -21.85 8.37
CA ARG A 415 28.17 -21.26 8.25
C ARG A 415 28.28 -19.74 8.36
N PRO A 416 27.82 -18.97 7.35
CA PRO A 416 28.02 -17.55 7.36
C PRO A 416 27.11 -16.90 8.39
N GLU A 417 27.59 -15.75 8.85
CA GLU A 417 26.86 -14.89 9.74
C GLU A 417 25.66 -14.25 9.02
N ILE A 418 24.54 -14.17 9.72
CA ILE A 418 23.32 -13.54 9.24
C ILE A 418 23.37 -12.07 9.65
N PRO A 419 23.29 -11.11 8.71
CA PRO A 419 23.32 -9.69 9.03
C PRO A 419 22.24 -9.31 10.06
N HIS A 420 22.67 -8.72 11.17
CA HIS A 420 21.80 -8.17 12.22
C HIS A 420 22.01 -6.65 12.36
N ALA A 421 21.10 -5.97 13.07
CA ALA A 421 21.12 -4.52 13.22
C ALA A 421 22.31 -4.00 14.06
N ARG A 422 22.81 -4.81 15.00
CA ARG A 422 23.98 -4.40 15.82
C ARG A 422 25.19 -4.16 14.92
N GLY A 423 25.89 -3.04 15.13
CA GLY A 423 27.09 -2.65 14.37
C GLY A 423 26.82 -2.08 12.97
N THR A 424 25.56 -1.79 12.61
CA THR A 424 25.19 -1.28 11.27
C THR A 424 24.81 0.21 11.26
N SER A 425 25.30 0.98 12.23
CA SER A 425 25.06 2.43 12.32
C SER A 425 25.44 3.17 11.03
N GLY A 426 26.50 2.75 10.34
CA GLY A 426 26.90 3.31 9.05
C GLY A 426 25.84 3.17 7.94
N GLN A 427 25.06 2.08 7.92
CA GLN A 427 23.97 1.91 6.96
C GLN A 427 22.79 2.86 7.26
N VAL A 428 22.47 3.03 8.55
CA VAL A 428 21.44 3.97 9.00
C VAL A 428 21.88 5.40 8.68
N ALA A 429 23.12 5.76 9.03
CA ALA A 429 23.71 7.07 8.76
C ALA A 429 23.71 7.39 7.26
N LEU A 430 24.07 6.44 6.40
CA LEU A 430 23.98 6.60 4.95
C LEU A 430 22.54 6.85 4.49
N GLY A 431 21.56 6.09 4.99
CA GLY A 431 20.16 6.30 4.65
C GLY A 431 19.64 7.67 5.08
N VAL A 432 19.99 8.11 6.30
CA VAL A 432 19.66 9.45 6.80
C VAL A 432 20.35 10.53 5.97
N ALA A 433 21.63 10.36 5.62
CA ALA A 433 22.38 11.30 4.81
C ALA A 433 21.76 11.47 3.40
N LEU A 434 21.32 10.38 2.77
CA LEU A 434 20.62 10.44 1.48
C LEU A 434 19.29 11.20 1.56
N LEU A 435 18.52 11.00 2.63
CA LEU A 435 17.25 11.71 2.87
C LEU A 435 17.48 13.20 3.18
N ALA A 436 18.52 13.51 3.97
CA ALA A 436 18.91 14.87 4.30
C ALA A 436 19.41 15.62 3.06
N LEU A 437 20.25 14.96 2.24
CA LEU A 437 20.74 15.50 0.97
C LEU A 437 19.57 15.80 0.02
N LEU A 438 18.62 14.87 -0.14
CA LEU A 438 17.45 15.10 -0.96
C LEU A 438 16.64 16.31 -0.46
N THR A 439 16.42 16.39 0.86
CA THR A 439 15.71 17.52 1.46
C THR A 439 16.42 18.84 1.16
N ALA A 440 17.75 18.90 1.37
CA ALA A 440 18.56 20.09 1.13
C ALA A 440 18.55 20.55 -0.34
N LEU A 441 18.67 19.61 -1.28
CA LEU A 441 18.63 19.90 -2.72
C LEU A 441 17.27 20.47 -3.16
N CYS A 442 16.17 20.00 -2.56
CA CYS A 442 14.82 20.47 -2.92
C CYS A 442 14.37 21.70 -2.13
N SER A 443 14.92 21.96 -0.94
CA SER A 443 14.59 23.15 -0.13
C SER A 443 15.38 24.41 -0.54
N GLY A 444 16.53 24.25 -1.20
CA GLY A 444 17.30 25.36 -1.78
C GLY A 444 16.65 26.05 -3.01
N LEU A 445 15.56 25.48 -3.56
CA LEU A 445 14.91 25.94 -4.79
C LEU A 445 13.64 26.79 -4.57
N GLY A 446 13.36 27.26 -3.35
CA GLY A 446 12.18 28.10 -3.14
C GLY A 446 12.01 28.63 -1.73
N ARG A 447 12.61 29.79 -1.46
CA ARG A 447 12.20 30.63 -0.33
C ARG A 447 12.40 32.12 -0.63
N PRO A 448 11.47 32.79 -1.33
CA PRO A 448 11.26 34.22 -1.12
C PRO A 448 10.65 34.42 0.27
N GLY A 449 11.08 35.46 0.98
CA GLY A 449 10.64 35.77 2.34
C GLY A 449 9.13 35.92 2.46
N ALA A 450 8.56 35.44 3.57
CA ALA A 450 7.17 35.69 3.91
C ALA A 450 6.98 37.20 4.11
N ALA A 451 6.14 37.83 3.30
CA ALA A 451 5.69 39.20 3.54
C ALA A 451 4.80 39.23 4.81
N PRO A 452 4.87 40.31 5.62
CA PRO A 452 4.09 40.43 6.84
C PRO A 452 2.58 40.51 6.55
N PRO A 453 1.72 40.10 7.50
CA PRO A 453 0.27 40.19 7.33
C PRO A 453 -0.16 41.65 7.30
N ALA A 454 -0.83 42.07 6.23
CA ALA A 454 -1.44 43.40 6.12
C ALA A 454 -2.81 43.41 6.82
N SER A 455 -3.05 44.49 7.56
CA SER A 455 -4.23 44.78 8.37
C SER A 455 -5.51 44.94 7.57
N ASP A 456 -6.60 44.41 8.11
CA ASP A 456 -7.99 44.65 7.67
C ASP A 456 -8.27 46.14 7.49
N THR A 457 -8.33 46.60 6.25
CA THR A 457 -8.96 47.87 5.91
C THR A 457 -9.65 47.77 4.54
N GLU A 458 -10.97 47.86 4.59
CA GLU A 458 -11.90 48.29 3.54
C GLU A 458 -12.21 47.35 2.35
N GLU A 459 -13.42 46.80 2.35
CA GLU A 459 -14.16 46.14 1.26
C GLU A 459 -14.36 46.97 -0.03
N ARG A 460 -13.80 48.18 -0.13
CA ARG A 460 -14.08 49.10 -1.26
C ARG A 460 -13.27 48.81 -2.53
N ASN A 461 -12.16 48.09 -2.45
CA ASN A 461 -11.23 47.87 -3.57
C ASN A 461 -10.95 46.37 -3.79
N VAL A 462 -11.95 45.58 -4.18
CA VAL A 462 -11.80 44.13 -4.46
C VAL A 462 -11.97 43.85 -5.97
N THR A 463 -10.99 43.19 -6.57
CA THR A 463 -11.05 42.69 -7.95
C THR A 463 -11.27 41.18 -7.93
N ARG A 464 -12.34 40.70 -8.56
CA ARG A 464 -12.65 39.27 -8.71
C ARG A 464 -12.39 38.82 -10.14
N VAL A 465 -11.73 37.67 -10.30
CA VAL A 465 -11.36 37.10 -11.59
C VAL A 465 -11.64 35.62 -11.59
N GLU A 466 -12.30 35.12 -12.63
CA GLU A 466 -12.43 33.69 -12.90
C GLU A 466 -11.26 33.23 -13.76
N VAL A 467 -10.61 32.14 -13.36
CA VAL A 467 -9.49 31.51 -14.08
C VAL A 467 -9.78 30.04 -14.24
N THR A 468 -9.66 29.54 -15.45
CA THR A 468 -9.84 28.13 -15.76
C THR A 468 -8.48 27.48 -16.04
N ALA A 469 -8.23 26.32 -15.41
CA ALA A 469 -7.11 25.46 -15.71
C ALA A 469 -7.57 24.35 -16.67
N GLY A 470 -7.09 24.41 -17.91
CA GLY A 470 -7.45 23.48 -19.00
C GLY A 470 -6.32 23.37 -20.01
N ASP A 471 -6.17 22.21 -20.65
CA ASP A 471 -5.19 21.96 -21.73
C ASP A 471 -3.75 22.43 -21.41
N MET A 472 -3.31 22.26 -20.16
CA MET A 472 -2.00 22.68 -19.66
C MET A 472 -1.74 24.19 -19.63
N VAL A 473 -2.79 25.02 -19.68
CA VAL A 473 -2.72 26.49 -19.66
C VAL A 473 -3.72 27.05 -18.64
N PHE A 474 -3.47 28.26 -18.14
CA PHE A 474 -4.48 29.04 -17.42
C PHE A 474 -5.19 29.99 -18.40
N GLU A 475 -6.51 30.03 -18.35
CA GLU A 475 -7.31 30.91 -19.20
C GLU A 475 -8.21 31.81 -18.32
N PRO A 476 -8.05 33.14 -18.35
CA PRO A 476 -7.00 33.86 -19.07
C PRO A 476 -5.59 33.60 -18.49
N ALA A 477 -4.56 33.69 -19.33
CA ALA A 477 -3.16 33.49 -18.91
C ALA A 477 -2.57 34.69 -18.14
N SER A 478 -3.23 35.84 -18.21
CA SER A 478 -2.87 37.03 -17.46
C SER A 478 -4.10 37.86 -17.11
N VAL A 479 -4.07 38.53 -15.97
CA VAL A 479 -5.10 39.50 -15.59
C VAL A 479 -4.46 40.80 -15.12
N THR A 480 -5.10 41.92 -15.42
CA THR A 480 -4.65 43.24 -14.97
C THR A 480 -5.50 43.70 -13.78
N VAL A 481 -4.85 44.16 -12.71
CA VAL A 481 -5.47 44.55 -11.44
C VAL A 481 -4.99 45.94 -11.04
N PRO A 482 -5.87 46.88 -10.66
CA PRO A 482 -5.44 48.19 -10.17
C PRO A 482 -4.57 48.07 -8.92
N SER A 483 -3.51 48.88 -8.84
CA SER A 483 -2.63 48.91 -7.67
C SER A 483 -3.42 49.22 -6.39
N GLY A 484 -3.20 48.42 -5.35
CA GLY A 484 -3.88 48.56 -4.05
C GLY A 484 -5.21 47.82 -3.93
N HIS A 485 -5.68 47.14 -4.99
CA HIS A 485 -6.86 46.27 -4.91
C HIS A 485 -6.52 44.91 -4.30
N ARG A 486 -7.46 44.35 -3.54
CA ARG A 486 -7.45 42.95 -3.12
C ARG A 486 -7.92 42.07 -4.27
N LEU A 487 -7.12 41.09 -4.66
CA LEU A 487 -7.46 40.17 -5.73
C LEU A 487 -8.03 38.86 -5.17
N LEU A 488 -9.23 38.49 -5.63
CA LEU A 488 -9.84 37.19 -5.40
C LEU A 488 -9.90 36.43 -6.74
N ILE A 489 -9.33 35.24 -6.79
CA ILE A 489 -9.27 34.39 -7.98
C ILE A 489 -10.17 33.17 -7.76
N GLU A 490 -11.24 33.03 -8.55
CA GLU A 490 -11.99 31.78 -8.62
C GLU A 490 -11.33 30.86 -9.65
N LEU A 491 -10.59 29.87 -9.17
CA LEU A 491 -9.92 28.90 -10.02
C LEU A 491 -10.80 27.68 -10.24
N ARG A 492 -11.10 27.34 -11.50
CA ARG A 492 -11.79 26.11 -11.89
C ARG A 492 -10.85 25.15 -12.62
N ASN A 493 -10.88 23.87 -12.27
CA ASN A 493 -10.17 22.84 -13.02
C ASN A 493 -11.12 22.14 -14.01
N GLU A 494 -10.94 22.36 -15.30
CA GLU A 494 -11.72 21.72 -16.37
C GLU A 494 -10.97 20.57 -17.05
N ASP A 495 -9.69 20.37 -16.71
CA ASP A 495 -8.89 19.28 -17.25
C ASP A 495 -9.24 17.93 -16.59
N SER A 496 -8.87 16.86 -17.26
CA SER A 496 -8.82 15.47 -16.78
C SER A 496 -7.75 15.23 -15.70
N GLN A 497 -6.79 16.14 -15.55
CA GLN A 497 -5.72 16.06 -14.56
C GLN A 497 -5.97 17.03 -13.41
N ALA A 498 -5.42 16.73 -12.22
CA ALA A 498 -5.43 17.72 -11.15
C ALA A 498 -4.55 18.91 -11.55
N HIS A 499 -4.90 20.11 -11.08
CA HIS A 499 -4.14 21.35 -11.23
C HIS A 499 -4.07 22.12 -9.91
N ASP A 500 -3.18 23.09 -9.83
CA ASP A 500 -3.15 24.09 -8.75
C ASP A 500 -2.58 25.40 -9.30
N LEU A 501 -2.86 26.50 -8.60
CA LEU A 501 -2.26 27.80 -8.86
C LEU A 501 -1.51 28.23 -7.60
N LYS A 502 -0.24 28.61 -7.77
CA LYS A 502 0.57 29.24 -6.74
C LYS A 502 1.10 30.57 -7.27
N LEU A 503 0.88 31.64 -6.52
CA LEU A 503 1.42 32.97 -6.79
C LEU A 503 2.76 33.16 -6.07
N SER A 504 3.62 34.02 -6.62
CA SER A 504 4.94 34.33 -6.06
C SER A 504 4.87 34.98 -4.67
N ASN A 505 3.77 35.69 -4.37
CA ASN A 505 3.49 36.31 -3.07
C ASN A 505 3.05 35.31 -1.98
N GLY A 506 2.90 34.01 -2.32
CA GLY A 506 2.60 32.93 -1.38
C GLY A 506 1.16 32.43 -1.41
N ALA A 507 0.23 33.15 -2.05
CA ALA A 507 -1.14 32.68 -2.22
C ALA A 507 -1.20 31.40 -3.07
N ARG A 508 -2.11 30.47 -2.71
CA ARG A 508 -2.21 29.17 -3.38
C ARG A 508 -3.62 28.58 -3.31
N SER A 509 -4.03 27.90 -4.37
CA SER A 509 -5.30 27.15 -4.43
C SER A 509 -5.28 25.85 -3.63
N GLY A 510 -4.08 25.28 -3.42
CA GLY A 510 -3.98 23.85 -3.10
C GLY A 510 -4.36 22.97 -4.30
N ARG A 511 -4.30 21.65 -4.12
CA ARG A 511 -4.54 20.73 -5.24
C ARG A 511 -6.03 20.66 -5.56
N LEU A 512 -6.38 21.02 -6.80
CA LEU A 512 -7.73 21.02 -7.33
C LEU A 512 -7.91 19.82 -8.28
N THR A 513 -8.80 18.89 -7.93
CA THR A 513 -9.15 17.74 -8.79
C THR A 513 -10.04 18.16 -9.96
N PRO A 514 -10.11 17.36 -11.04
CA PRO A 514 -11.00 17.62 -12.18
C PRO A 514 -12.43 18.01 -11.78
N GLY A 515 -12.99 19.04 -12.42
CA GLY A 515 -14.34 19.53 -12.22
C GLY A 515 -14.60 20.28 -10.92
N LYS A 516 -13.58 20.60 -10.13
CA LYS A 516 -13.70 21.39 -8.89
C LYS A 516 -13.28 22.84 -9.10
N SER A 517 -13.85 23.72 -8.27
CA SER A 517 -13.48 25.14 -8.18
C SER A 517 -13.04 25.50 -6.77
N VAL A 518 -12.20 26.52 -6.64
CA VAL A 518 -11.76 27.07 -5.35
C VAL A 518 -11.49 28.58 -5.49
N GLU A 519 -11.90 29.36 -4.49
CA GLU A 519 -11.54 30.78 -4.40
C GLU A 519 -10.18 30.93 -3.70
N ILE A 520 -9.30 31.74 -4.29
CA ILE A 520 -7.98 32.06 -3.78
C ILE A 520 -7.96 33.56 -3.47
N ASP A 521 -7.65 33.89 -2.23
CA ASP A 521 -7.33 35.27 -1.86
C ASP A 521 -5.85 35.54 -2.10
N ALA A 522 -5.57 36.33 -3.14
CA ALA A 522 -4.23 36.73 -3.52
C ALA A 522 -3.70 37.92 -2.71
N GLY A 523 -4.52 38.50 -1.81
CA GLY A 523 -4.17 39.67 -1.02
C GLY A 523 -4.20 40.97 -1.83
N ILE A 524 -3.64 42.03 -1.25
CA ILE A 524 -3.52 43.35 -1.88
C ILE A 524 -2.37 43.33 -2.90
N ILE A 525 -2.65 43.68 -4.15
CA ILE A 525 -1.69 43.67 -5.24
C ILE A 525 -1.13 45.08 -5.45
N THR A 526 0.18 45.26 -5.29
CA THR A 526 0.89 46.54 -5.48
C THR A 526 2.02 46.48 -6.51
N ALA A 527 2.36 45.28 -6.98
CA ALA A 527 3.32 45.02 -8.04
C ALA A 527 2.93 43.74 -8.78
N ASP A 528 3.47 43.53 -9.98
CA ASP A 528 3.21 42.33 -10.79
C ASP A 528 3.53 41.04 -10.01
N VAL A 529 2.61 40.08 -10.04
CA VAL A 529 2.71 38.82 -9.31
C VAL A 529 2.63 37.65 -10.30
N PRO A 530 3.78 37.04 -10.66
CA PRO A 530 3.76 35.82 -11.46
C PRO A 530 3.25 34.63 -10.66
N GLY A 531 2.58 33.73 -11.35
CA GLY A 531 1.96 32.51 -10.84
C GLY A 531 2.18 31.31 -11.76
N TRP A 532 2.07 30.11 -11.21
CA TRP A 532 2.29 28.88 -11.96
C TRP A 532 1.60 27.67 -11.32
N CYS A 533 1.44 26.61 -12.11
CA CYS A 533 1.04 25.30 -11.59
C CYS A 533 2.24 24.55 -11.00
N THR A 534 2.12 24.09 -9.75
CA THR A 534 3.19 23.41 -9.01
C THR A 534 3.27 21.90 -9.27
N ILE A 535 2.33 21.36 -10.05
CA ILE A 535 2.34 19.96 -10.45
C ILE A 535 3.55 19.68 -11.33
N ALA A 536 4.18 18.52 -11.10
CA ALA A 536 5.46 18.18 -11.71
C ALA A 536 5.38 18.25 -13.24
N GLY A 537 6.22 19.10 -13.84
CA GLY A 537 6.30 19.28 -15.28
C GLY A 537 5.25 20.22 -15.88
N HIS A 538 4.27 20.72 -15.12
CA HIS A 538 3.23 21.60 -15.66
C HIS A 538 3.77 23.01 -15.92
N HIS A 539 4.44 23.62 -14.94
CA HIS A 539 5.12 24.91 -15.13
C HIS A 539 6.16 24.87 -16.25
N THR A 540 6.98 23.80 -16.33
CA THR A 540 7.99 23.63 -17.39
C THR A 540 7.37 23.45 -18.78
N LYS A 541 6.10 23.07 -18.87
CA LYS A 541 5.32 23.00 -20.09
C LYS A 541 4.56 24.29 -20.43
N GLY A 542 4.76 25.36 -19.66
CA GLY A 542 4.18 26.69 -19.91
C GLY A 542 2.91 27.02 -19.13
N MET A 543 2.58 26.24 -18.10
CA MET A 543 1.40 26.52 -17.27
C MET A 543 1.69 27.65 -16.25
N THR A 544 1.75 28.88 -16.77
CA THR A 544 2.01 30.14 -16.06
C THR A 544 0.79 31.06 -16.08
N PHE A 545 0.68 31.91 -15.06
CA PHE A 545 -0.38 32.89 -14.91
C PHE A 545 0.20 34.20 -14.39
N ASP A 546 -0.03 35.32 -15.07
CA ASP A 546 0.55 36.61 -14.68
C ASP A 546 -0.52 37.58 -14.16
N VAL A 547 -0.37 38.04 -12.93
CA VAL A 547 -1.13 39.18 -12.40
C VAL A 547 -0.33 40.44 -12.68
N LEU A 548 -0.81 41.27 -13.58
CA LEU A 548 -0.22 42.54 -13.96
C LEU A 548 -0.89 43.68 -13.18
N VAL A 549 -0.11 44.67 -12.77
CA VAL A 549 -0.62 45.86 -12.08
C VAL A 549 -0.86 46.99 -13.06
N ASP A 550 -2.05 47.57 -13.01
CA ASP A 550 -2.33 48.84 -13.69
C ASP A 550 -1.85 50.01 -12.81
N PRO A 551 -0.87 50.81 -13.26
CA PRO A 551 -0.41 52.00 -12.56
C PRO A 551 -1.37 53.21 -12.68
N ALA A 552 -2.43 53.14 -13.50
CA ALA A 552 -3.50 54.16 -13.54
C ALA A 552 -4.68 53.70 -12.67
N SER A 553 -5.18 54.40 -11.66
CA SER A 553 -5.03 55.78 -11.17
C SER A 553 -5.55 55.82 -9.69
N PRO A 554 -5.36 56.93 -8.94
CA PRO A 554 -5.26 56.97 -7.46
C PRO A 554 -6.51 56.61 -6.65
#